data_AF-A0A3A5UVN4-F1
#
_entry.id   AF-A0A3A5UVN4-F1
#
_cell.length_a   1.000
_cell.length_b   1.000
_cell.length_c   1.000
_cell.angle_alpha   90.00
_cell.angle_beta   90.00
_cell.angle_gamma   90.00
#
_symmetry.space_group_name_H-M   'P 1'
#
loop_
_entity.id
_entity.type
_entity.pdbx_description
1 polymer ?
#
loop_
_entity_poly.entity_id
_entity_poly.type
_entity_poly.pdbx_seq_one_letter_code
_entity_poly.pdbx_strand_id
1 'polypeptide(L)'
;MDMPLVCVSLRGCTISEVLKDAASATAAGADLVEVRLDMLWSKKEVLLEEQSDTESTKDNPKIKKNVIFTPQELDYLDLDSVLVSLRQGIVLPVILTCRPKREGGYFPGTEEQRLEVLRKAIESGVSWVDLEININAEEREKLLQLAKKGGTKIIASSHVLDEAPISKEIIQDVKDNTDLGDVIKICYNSSGRTDGINLFEAAWDLKNSKIKTTIMGMGQAGDWNRIHSPILGQAIVYSTMENGWHLAQKGMINTTDLKIAWEMLEYN
;
A
#
# COMPACT_ATOMS: atom_id res chain seq x y z
N MET A 1 -2.99 -4.23 24.11
CA MET A 1 -2.41 -3.19 23.24
C MET A 1 -3.44 -2.88 22.16
N ASP A 2 -3.55 -1.66 21.63
CA ASP A 2 -4.45 -1.46 20.49
C ASP A 2 -3.79 -2.07 19.26
N MET A 3 -4.44 -3.09 18.68
CA MET A 3 -3.90 -3.79 17.52
C MET A 3 -4.07 -2.95 16.25
N PRO A 4 -3.05 -2.90 15.36
CA PRO A 4 -3.17 -2.24 14.06
C PRO A 4 -4.21 -2.95 13.20
N LEU A 5 -4.89 -2.21 12.34
CA LEU A 5 -5.74 -2.81 11.33
C LEU A 5 -4.88 -3.46 10.23
N VAL A 6 -5.15 -4.73 9.92
CA VAL A 6 -4.46 -5.47 8.86
C VAL A 6 -5.09 -5.16 7.50
N CYS A 7 -4.33 -4.49 6.64
CA CYS A 7 -4.68 -4.15 5.28
C CYS A 7 -4.00 -5.07 4.27
N VAL A 8 -4.76 -5.61 3.32
CA VAL A 8 -4.19 -6.34 2.17
C VAL A 8 -4.23 -5.47 0.92
N SER A 9 -3.08 -5.22 0.30
CA SER A 9 -3.01 -4.50 -0.98
C SER A 9 -3.37 -5.42 -2.15
N LEU A 10 -4.46 -5.11 -2.84
CA LEU A 10 -4.96 -5.82 -4.01
C LEU A 10 -4.36 -5.20 -5.28
N ARG A 11 -3.59 -6.01 -6.01
CA ARG A 11 -2.80 -5.59 -7.19
C ARG A 11 -3.27 -6.25 -8.49
N GLY A 12 -4.49 -6.76 -8.50
CA GLY A 12 -5.13 -7.30 -9.70
C GLY A 12 -5.26 -6.23 -10.78
N CYS A 13 -5.08 -6.63 -12.04
CA CYS A 13 -5.23 -5.77 -13.22
C CYS A 13 -6.64 -5.82 -13.80
N THR A 14 -7.50 -6.69 -13.26
CA THR A 14 -8.91 -6.80 -13.63
C THR A 14 -9.80 -6.83 -12.40
N ILE A 15 -11.07 -6.47 -12.57
CA ILE A 15 -12.06 -6.54 -11.48
C ILE A 15 -12.22 -7.96 -10.95
N SER A 16 -12.23 -8.97 -11.84
CA SER A 16 -12.32 -10.36 -11.40
C SER A 16 -11.15 -10.79 -10.53
N GLU A 17 -9.93 -10.33 -10.83
CA GLU A 17 -8.76 -10.60 -9.99
C GLU A 17 -8.86 -9.89 -8.64
N VAL A 18 -9.22 -8.59 -8.65
CA VAL A 18 -9.38 -7.80 -7.42
C VAL A 18 -10.44 -8.42 -6.50
N LEU A 19 -11.59 -8.83 -7.03
CA LEU A 19 -12.65 -9.46 -6.24
C LEU A 19 -12.22 -10.82 -5.66
N LYS A 20 -11.48 -11.61 -6.44
CA LYS A 20 -10.93 -12.89 -5.97
C LYS A 20 -9.90 -12.69 -4.85
N ASP A 21 -9.02 -11.71 -5.01
CA ASP A 21 -8.00 -11.40 -4.00
C ASP A 21 -8.66 -10.83 -2.73
N ALA A 22 -9.70 -10.00 -2.86
CA ALA A 22 -10.47 -9.49 -1.73
C ALA A 22 -11.19 -10.60 -0.94
N ALA A 23 -11.77 -11.58 -1.63
CA ALA A 23 -12.37 -12.75 -0.99
C ALA A 23 -11.31 -13.57 -0.24
N SER A 24 -10.11 -13.70 -0.81
CA SER A 24 -8.99 -14.40 -0.18
C SER A 24 -8.47 -13.64 1.05
N ALA A 25 -8.36 -12.31 0.98
CA ALA A 25 -8.01 -11.45 2.10
C ALA A 25 -9.02 -11.55 3.24
N THR A 26 -10.32 -11.60 2.92
CA THR A 26 -11.40 -11.83 3.89
C THR A 26 -11.22 -13.17 4.60
N ALA A 27 -10.94 -14.24 3.84
CA ALA A 27 -10.71 -15.57 4.42
C ALA A 27 -9.45 -15.65 5.29
N ALA A 28 -8.41 -14.84 5.00
CA ALA A 28 -7.22 -14.69 5.84
C ALA A 28 -7.45 -13.76 7.06
N GLY A 29 -8.65 -13.18 7.18
CA GLY A 29 -9.06 -12.29 8.25
C GLY A 29 -8.44 -10.90 8.21
N ALA A 30 -8.18 -10.36 7.02
CA ALA A 30 -7.82 -8.95 6.89
C ALA A 30 -8.96 -8.05 7.45
N ASP A 31 -8.59 -6.91 8.05
CA ASP A 31 -9.55 -5.94 8.56
C ASP A 31 -10.03 -4.98 7.46
N LEU A 32 -9.19 -4.74 6.46
CA LEU A 32 -9.49 -3.94 5.28
C LEU A 32 -8.69 -4.39 4.06
N VAL A 33 -9.09 -3.90 2.89
CA VAL A 33 -8.34 -4.08 1.64
C VAL A 33 -8.05 -2.74 0.98
N GLU A 34 -6.87 -2.62 0.39
CA GLU A 34 -6.52 -1.49 -0.49
C GLU A 34 -6.66 -1.94 -1.94
N VAL A 35 -7.61 -1.34 -2.66
CA VAL A 35 -7.71 -1.50 -4.11
C VAL A 35 -6.85 -0.45 -4.78
N ARG A 36 -5.81 -0.92 -5.48
CA ARG A 36 -4.94 -0.07 -6.31
C ARG A 36 -5.61 0.20 -7.66
N LEU A 37 -6.45 1.24 -7.72
CA LEU A 37 -7.16 1.64 -8.94
C LEU A 37 -6.19 1.87 -10.10
N ASP A 38 -5.02 2.45 -9.83
CA ASP A 38 -4.00 2.70 -10.84
C ASP A 38 -3.51 1.42 -11.56
N MET A 39 -3.63 0.25 -10.92
CA MET A 39 -3.24 -1.05 -11.50
C MET A 39 -4.29 -1.59 -12.49
N LEU A 40 -5.54 -1.11 -12.45
CA LEU A 40 -6.60 -1.52 -13.38
C LEU A 40 -6.37 -0.98 -14.80
N TRP A 41 -5.59 0.10 -14.92
CA TRP A 41 -5.06 0.60 -16.20
C TRP A 41 -3.73 -0.06 -16.57
N SER A 42 -3.44 -1.24 -16.05
CA SER A 42 -2.24 -2.00 -16.41
C SER A 42 -2.60 -3.39 -16.89
N LYS A 43 -1.76 -3.93 -17.77
CA LYS A 43 -1.77 -5.33 -18.14
C LYS A 43 -0.58 -6.01 -17.49
N LYS A 44 -0.84 -7.13 -16.81
CA LYS A 44 0.20 -7.96 -16.19
C LYS A 44 0.78 -8.93 -17.22
N GLU A 45 2.08 -8.87 -17.42
CA GLU A 45 2.82 -9.74 -18.35
C GLU A 45 3.90 -10.50 -17.58
N VAL A 46 3.97 -11.81 -17.79
CA VAL A 46 4.96 -12.68 -17.14
C VAL A 46 6.03 -13.02 -18.17
N LEU A 47 7.23 -12.48 -17.96
CA LEU A 47 8.42 -12.84 -18.73
C LEU A 47 9.16 -13.98 -18.02
N LEU A 48 9.60 -14.95 -18.83
CA LEU A 48 10.43 -16.07 -18.39
C LEU A 48 11.85 -15.81 -18.89
N GLU A 49 12.78 -15.60 -17.97
CA GLU A 49 14.21 -15.50 -18.29
C GLU A 49 14.92 -16.81 -17.93
N GLU A 50 15.66 -17.36 -18.89
CA GLU A 50 16.57 -18.48 -18.68
C GLU A 50 17.91 -17.96 -18.14
N GLN A 51 18.33 -18.41 -16.95
CA GLN A 51 19.69 -18.16 -16.49
C GLN A 51 20.65 -19.18 -17.11
N SER A 52 21.58 -18.70 -17.93
CA SER A 52 22.77 -19.46 -18.29
C SER A 52 23.82 -19.31 -17.18
N ASP A 53 23.81 -20.20 -16.19
CA ASP A 53 24.91 -20.25 -15.22
C ASP A 53 26.15 -20.86 -15.93
N THR A 54 27.16 -20.04 -16.22
CA THR A 54 28.46 -20.50 -16.73
C THR A 54 29.29 -21.23 -15.66
N GLU A 55 28.84 -21.29 -14.41
CA GLU A 55 29.55 -21.97 -13.32
C GLU A 55 28.60 -22.64 -12.32
N SER A 56 27.91 -23.72 -12.71
CA SER A 56 27.68 -24.83 -11.78
C SER A 56 27.18 -26.09 -12.51
N THR A 57 27.87 -27.20 -12.27
CA THR A 57 27.37 -28.55 -12.55
C THR A 57 26.27 -28.88 -11.55
N LYS A 58 25.00 -28.65 -11.92
CA LYS A 58 23.82 -29.36 -11.39
C LYS A 58 22.58 -29.07 -12.25
N ASP A 59 21.96 -30.14 -12.73
CA ASP A 59 20.77 -30.16 -13.59
C ASP A 59 19.56 -29.41 -12.98
N ASN A 60 19.31 -28.19 -13.47
CA ASN A 60 18.00 -27.63 -13.85
C ASN A 60 18.16 -26.11 -14.03
N PRO A 61 17.85 -25.54 -15.22
CA PRO A 61 17.88 -24.08 -15.38
C PRO A 61 16.85 -23.44 -14.45
N LYS A 62 17.30 -22.53 -13.58
CA LYS A 62 16.41 -21.72 -12.75
C LYS A 62 15.72 -20.69 -13.66
N ILE A 63 14.45 -20.93 -13.99
CA ILE A 63 13.63 -19.95 -14.71
C ILE A 63 13.25 -18.82 -13.75
N LYS A 64 13.75 -17.61 -14.02
CA LYS A 64 13.35 -16.42 -13.27
C LYS A 64 12.07 -15.86 -13.90
N LYS A 65 10.99 -15.78 -13.11
CA LYS A 65 9.73 -15.15 -13.53
C LYS A 65 9.78 -13.67 -13.18
N ASN A 66 9.84 -12.81 -14.19
CA ASN A 66 9.70 -11.37 -14.01
C ASN A 66 8.28 -10.97 -14.39
N VAL A 67 7.63 -10.19 -13.53
CA VAL A 67 6.29 -9.64 -13.78
C VAL A 67 6.46 -8.19 -14.19
N ILE A 68 5.93 -7.85 -15.36
CA ILE A 68 5.90 -6.48 -15.87
C ILE A 68 4.45 -6.01 -15.91
N PHE A 69 4.24 -4.74 -15.60
CA PHE A 69 2.97 -4.07 -15.74
C PHE A 69 3.08 -3.05 -16.87
N THR A 70 2.32 -3.28 -17.93
CA THR A 70 2.31 -2.42 -19.12
C THR A 70 1.07 -1.51 -19.03
N PRO A 71 1.23 -0.17 -19.02
CA PRO A 71 0.11 0.74 -18.96
C PRO A 71 -0.84 0.58 -20.16
N GLN A 72 -2.13 0.80 -19.92
CA GLN A 72 -3.19 0.88 -20.91
C GLN A 72 -3.67 2.33 -21.03
N GLU A 73 -4.39 2.62 -22.12
CA GLU A 73 -4.98 3.93 -22.34
C GLU A 73 -6.03 4.28 -21.27
N LEU A 74 -6.24 5.57 -21.02
CA LEU A 74 -7.12 6.03 -19.95
C LEU A 74 -8.59 5.58 -20.16
N ASP A 75 -9.04 5.55 -21.41
CA ASP A 75 -10.40 5.17 -21.82
C ASP A 75 -10.66 3.66 -21.81
N TYR A 76 -9.63 2.84 -21.53
CA TYR A 76 -9.76 1.41 -21.35
C TYR A 76 -10.74 1.02 -20.23
N LEU A 77 -10.86 1.88 -19.21
CA LEU A 77 -11.60 1.60 -17.99
C LEU A 77 -12.81 2.53 -17.85
N ASP A 78 -14.01 1.94 -17.75
CA ASP A 78 -15.19 2.65 -17.25
C ASP A 78 -15.15 2.69 -15.71
N LEU A 79 -14.63 3.78 -15.16
CA LEU A 79 -14.46 3.95 -13.72
C LEU A 79 -15.78 3.83 -12.95
N ASP A 80 -16.89 4.32 -13.47
CA ASP A 80 -18.16 4.34 -12.72
C ASP A 80 -18.68 2.90 -12.54
N SER A 81 -18.61 2.08 -13.60
CA SER A 81 -18.92 0.65 -13.54
C SER A 81 -17.99 -0.13 -12.61
N VAL A 82 -16.69 0.22 -12.62
CA VAL A 82 -15.70 -0.35 -11.71
C VAL A 82 -16.04 -0.07 -10.25
N LEU A 83 -16.32 1.19 -9.89
CA LEU A 83 -16.64 1.57 -8.52
C LEU A 83 -17.90 0.87 -8.02
N VAL A 84 -18.93 0.72 -8.87
CA VAL A 84 -20.13 -0.06 -8.55
C VAL A 84 -19.77 -1.52 -8.29
N SER A 85 -18.96 -2.13 -9.15
CA SER A 85 -18.56 -3.54 -9.01
C SER A 85 -17.76 -3.80 -7.74
N LEU A 86 -16.81 -2.91 -7.40
CA LEU A 86 -16.01 -3.01 -6.18
C LEU A 86 -16.88 -2.88 -4.92
N ARG A 87 -17.80 -1.91 -4.92
CA ARG A 87 -18.73 -1.70 -3.79
C ARG A 87 -19.66 -2.89 -3.56
N GLN A 88 -20.08 -3.57 -4.61
CA GLN A 88 -20.97 -4.73 -4.51
C GLN A 88 -20.21 -6.03 -4.21
N GLY A 89 -18.97 -6.16 -4.68
CA GLY A 89 -18.21 -7.41 -4.64
C GLY A 89 -17.25 -7.55 -3.45
N ILE A 90 -16.93 -6.47 -2.75
CA ILE A 90 -16.01 -6.50 -1.60
C ILE A 90 -16.80 -6.28 -0.31
N VAL A 91 -16.68 -7.23 0.63
CA VAL A 91 -17.35 -7.19 1.93
C VAL A 91 -16.57 -6.44 3.01
N LEU A 92 -15.24 -6.39 2.90
CA LEU A 92 -14.39 -5.66 3.84
C LEU A 92 -14.44 -4.15 3.58
N PRO A 93 -14.17 -3.31 4.59
CA PRO A 93 -13.86 -1.89 4.37
C PRO A 93 -12.75 -1.73 3.32
N VAL A 94 -12.95 -0.78 2.40
CA VAL A 94 -12.06 -0.57 1.25
C VAL A 94 -11.30 0.75 1.39
N ILE A 95 -10.00 0.72 1.11
CA ILE A 95 -9.20 1.88 0.73
C ILE A 95 -9.14 1.92 -0.79
N LEU A 96 -9.62 3.00 -1.40
CA LEU A 96 -9.35 3.27 -2.82
C LEU A 96 -8.11 4.15 -2.94
N THR A 97 -7.13 3.66 -3.70
CA THR A 97 -5.86 4.34 -3.94
C THR A 97 -5.63 4.46 -5.44
N CYS A 98 -5.38 5.68 -5.93
CA CYS A 98 -4.94 5.92 -7.31
C CYS A 98 -3.54 6.55 -7.28
N ARG A 99 -2.52 5.71 -7.10
CA ARG A 99 -1.13 6.15 -6.92
C ARG A 99 -0.59 6.77 -8.22
N PRO A 100 0.04 7.97 -8.18
CA PRO A 100 0.67 8.56 -9.35
C PRO A 100 2.02 7.91 -9.65
N LYS A 101 2.49 8.05 -10.90
CA LYS A 101 3.79 7.51 -11.36
C LYS A 101 4.98 7.99 -10.54
N ARG A 102 4.98 9.27 -10.14
CA ARG A 102 6.02 9.88 -9.27
C ARG A 102 6.16 9.22 -7.89
N GLU A 103 5.17 8.45 -7.45
CA GLU A 103 5.19 7.67 -6.21
C GLU A 103 5.07 6.15 -6.48
N GLY A 104 5.46 5.70 -7.67
CA GLY A 104 5.53 4.27 -8.02
C GLY A 104 4.19 3.64 -8.40
N GLY A 105 3.21 4.46 -8.79
CA GLY A 105 1.92 4.01 -9.33
C GLY A 105 1.91 3.86 -10.85
N TYR A 106 0.79 3.36 -11.37
CA TYR A 106 0.65 3.00 -12.79
C TYR A 106 -0.43 3.80 -13.54
N PHE A 107 -0.96 4.87 -12.93
CA PHE A 107 -2.03 5.66 -13.54
C PHE A 107 -1.55 6.31 -14.86
N PRO A 108 -2.25 6.12 -15.99
CA PRO A 108 -1.77 6.56 -17.29
C PRO A 108 -2.01 8.04 -17.58
N GLY A 109 -3.02 8.66 -16.96
CA GLY A 109 -3.48 10.01 -17.25
C GLY A 109 -2.71 11.15 -16.57
N THR A 110 -3.23 12.38 -16.74
CA THR A 110 -2.71 13.60 -16.09
C THR A 110 -3.12 13.69 -14.62
N GLU A 111 -2.52 14.63 -13.89
CA GLU A 111 -2.89 14.86 -12.48
C GLU A 111 -4.35 15.30 -12.34
N GLU A 112 -4.86 16.15 -13.23
CA GLU A 112 -6.26 16.58 -13.21
C GLU A 112 -7.21 15.39 -13.40
N GLN A 113 -6.87 14.47 -14.31
CA GLN A 113 -7.64 13.25 -14.52
C GLN A 113 -7.55 12.32 -13.30
N ARG A 114 -6.39 12.25 -12.64
CA ARG A 114 -6.21 11.46 -11.42
C ARG A 114 -7.04 12.02 -10.25
N LEU A 115 -7.08 13.34 -10.09
CA LEU A 115 -7.89 14.01 -9.08
C LEU A 115 -9.38 13.76 -9.31
N GLU A 116 -9.82 13.69 -10.56
CA GLU A 116 -11.18 13.29 -10.90
C GLU A 116 -11.49 11.83 -10.52
N VAL A 117 -10.53 10.91 -10.71
CA VAL A 117 -10.66 9.52 -10.21
C VAL A 117 -10.81 9.50 -8.69
N LEU A 118 -9.99 10.26 -7.96
CA LEU A 118 -10.05 10.36 -6.51
C LEU A 118 -11.37 10.99 -6.02
N ARG A 119 -11.86 12.03 -6.71
CA ARG A 119 -13.16 12.66 -6.44
C ARG A 119 -14.28 11.64 -6.56
N LYS A 120 -14.33 10.88 -7.65
CA LYS A 120 -15.32 9.80 -7.87
C LYS A 120 -15.18 8.67 -6.85
N ALA A 121 -13.96 8.31 -6.45
CA ALA A 121 -13.72 7.33 -5.40
C ALA A 121 -14.36 7.77 -4.07
N ILE A 122 -14.22 9.04 -3.69
CA ILE A 122 -14.88 9.61 -2.51
C ILE A 122 -16.41 9.58 -2.66
N GLU A 123 -16.93 10.03 -3.81
CA GLU A 123 -18.38 10.08 -4.07
C GLU A 123 -19.05 8.71 -4.11
N SER A 124 -18.28 7.65 -4.36
CA SER A 124 -18.78 6.27 -4.27
C SER A 124 -19.22 5.86 -2.86
N GLY A 125 -18.83 6.63 -1.83
CA GLY A 125 -19.10 6.34 -0.42
C GLY A 125 -18.16 5.28 0.17
N VAL A 126 -16.96 5.14 -0.38
CA VAL A 126 -15.93 4.21 0.10
C VAL A 126 -15.52 4.55 1.55
N SER A 127 -15.09 3.53 2.31
CA SER A 127 -14.63 3.68 3.69
C SER A 127 -13.41 4.59 3.81
N TRP A 128 -12.42 4.43 2.91
CA TRP A 128 -11.17 5.17 2.93
C TRP A 128 -10.70 5.56 1.53
N VAL A 129 -10.04 6.71 1.42
CA VAL A 129 -9.26 7.10 0.23
C VAL A 129 -7.85 7.48 0.65
N ASP A 130 -6.87 7.02 -0.12
CA ASP A 130 -5.47 7.43 0.01
C ASP A 130 -5.23 8.67 -0.87
N LEU A 131 -4.80 9.78 -0.24
CA LEU A 131 -4.50 11.06 -0.87
C LEU A 131 -3.07 11.46 -0.54
N GLU A 132 -2.24 11.61 -1.57
CA GLU A 132 -0.85 12.02 -1.36
C GLU A 132 -0.74 13.41 -0.72
N ILE A 133 0.24 13.59 0.17
CA ILE A 133 0.47 14.88 0.87
C ILE A 133 0.92 16.00 -0.07
N ASN A 134 1.52 15.64 -1.21
CA ASN A 134 2.04 16.57 -2.21
C ASN A 134 1.05 16.89 -3.35
N ILE A 135 -0.21 16.46 -3.25
CA ILE A 135 -1.29 17.02 -4.08
C ILE A 135 -1.33 18.53 -3.82
N ASN A 136 -1.58 19.34 -4.85
CA ASN A 136 -1.75 20.78 -4.71
C ASN A 136 -2.72 21.11 -3.57
N ALA A 137 -2.32 22.02 -2.68
CA ALA A 137 -3.05 22.30 -1.44
C ALA A 137 -4.52 22.69 -1.66
N GLU A 138 -4.82 23.47 -2.70
CA GLU A 138 -6.20 23.90 -3.00
C GLU A 138 -7.07 22.72 -3.45
N GLU A 139 -6.55 21.90 -4.36
CA GLU A 139 -7.26 20.71 -4.85
C GLU A 139 -7.42 19.65 -3.75
N ARG A 140 -6.38 19.47 -2.93
CA ARG A 140 -6.42 18.55 -1.80
C ARG A 140 -7.47 18.96 -0.77
N GLU A 141 -7.56 20.25 -0.47
CA GLU A 141 -8.57 20.78 0.44
C GLU A 141 -10.00 20.54 -0.09
N LYS A 142 -10.23 20.70 -1.40
CA LYS A 142 -11.52 20.37 -2.03
C LYS A 142 -11.89 18.89 -1.81
N LEU A 143 -10.93 17.98 -2.00
CA LEU A 143 -11.13 16.54 -1.78
C LEU A 143 -11.37 16.22 -0.29
N LEU A 144 -10.64 16.87 0.63
CA LEU A 144 -10.85 16.72 2.08
C LEU A 144 -12.27 17.12 2.50
N GLN A 145 -12.75 18.28 2.03
CA GLN A 145 -14.10 18.74 2.35
C GLN A 145 -15.18 17.80 1.77
N LEU A 146 -14.95 17.28 0.57
CA LEU A 146 -15.83 16.28 -0.04
C LEU A 146 -15.87 14.99 0.79
N ALA A 147 -14.70 14.47 1.20
CA ALA A 147 -14.59 13.26 2.01
C ALA A 147 -15.27 13.42 3.37
N LYS A 148 -15.05 14.56 4.04
CA LYS A 148 -15.68 14.90 5.32
C LYS A 148 -17.21 14.94 5.21
N LYS A 149 -17.75 15.48 4.12
CA LYS A 149 -19.20 15.50 3.86
C LYS A 149 -19.76 14.10 3.60
N GLY A 150 -19.00 13.24 2.94
CA GLY A 150 -19.38 11.86 2.63
C GLY A 150 -19.15 10.84 3.76
N GLY A 151 -18.39 11.22 4.79
CA GLY A 151 -17.97 10.30 5.87
C GLY A 151 -16.84 9.35 5.48
N THR A 152 -16.17 9.60 4.35
CA THR A 152 -14.99 8.86 3.90
C THR A 152 -13.76 9.33 4.67
N LYS A 153 -12.99 8.38 5.22
CA LYS A 153 -11.75 8.68 5.93
C LYS A 153 -10.58 8.82 4.97
N ILE A 154 -9.58 9.61 5.35
CA ILE A 154 -8.43 9.92 4.51
C ILE A 154 -7.14 9.36 5.09
N ILE A 155 -6.38 8.66 4.23
CA ILE A 155 -4.98 8.35 4.48
C ILE A 155 -4.15 9.39 3.75
N ALA A 156 -3.42 10.23 4.50
CA ALA A 156 -2.49 11.19 3.93
C ALA A 156 -1.15 10.50 3.70
N SER A 157 -0.79 10.23 2.44
CA SER A 157 0.35 9.36 2.12
C SER A 157 1.54 10.08 1.50
N SER A 158 2.73 9.55 1.72
CA SER A 158 3.96 9.93 1.02
C SER A 158 4.78 8.68 0.71
N HIS A 159 5.24 8.56 -0.53
CA HIS A 159 6.15 7.49 -0.94
C HIS A 159 7.45 8.10 -1.42
N VAL A 160 8.52 7.86 -0.66
CA VAL A 160 9.86 8.37 -0.93
C VAL A 160 10.66 7.25 -1.58
N LEU A 161 10.96 7.39 -2.88
CA LEU A 161 11.53 6.32 -3.69
C LEU A 161 13.06 6.35 -3.79
N ASP A 162 13.64 7.56 -3.71
CA ASP A 162 15.03 7.83 -4.09
C ASP A 162 15.90 8.30 -2.92
N GLU A 163 15.33 8.47 -1.73
CA GLU A 163 16.04 8.95 -0.53
C GLU A 163 16.01 7.89 0.57
N ALA A 164 17.08 7.84 1.35
CA ALA A 164 17.15 6.95 2.50
C ALA A 164 16.34 7.53 3.68
N PRO A 165 15.63 6.68 4.45
CA PRO A 165 14.88 7.15 5.61
C PRO A 165 15.82 7.65 6.72
N ILE A 166 15.54 8.85 7.24
CA ILE A 166 16.18 9.40 8.44
C ILE A 166 15.11 9.55 9.51
N SER A 167 15.29 8.93 10.67
CA SER A 167 14.25 8.82 11.71
C SER A 167 13.69 10.19 12.12
N LYS A 168 14.55 11.18 12.33
CA LYS A 168 14.15 12.55 12.71
C LYS A 168 13.33 13.27 11.63
N GLU A 169 13.66 13.06 10.36
CA GLU A 169 12.96 13.69 9.24
C GLU A 169 11.58 13.08 9.08
N ILE A 170 11.47 11.74 9.17
CA ILE A 170 10.17 11.05 9.17
C ILE A 170 9.27 11.54 10.30
N ILE A 171 9.81 11.70 11.51
CA ILE A 171 9.05 12.22 12.65
C ILE A 171 8.56 13.64 12.39
N GLN A 172 9.39 14.47 11.77
CA GLN A 172 9.05 15.85 11.44
C GLN A 172 7.96 15.90 10.35
N ASP A 173 8.12 15.13 9.28
CA ASP A 173 7.15 15.00 8.21
C ASP A 173 5.78 14.54 8.73
N VAL A 174 5.75 13.56 9.63
CA VAL A 174 4.50 13.11 10.26
C VAL A 174 3.82 14.25 11.02
N LYS A 175 4.59 15.02 11.81
CA LYS A 175 4.05 16.12 12.61
C LYS A 175 3.53 17.26 11.75
N ASP A 176 4.25 17.61 10.70
CA ASP A 176 3.90 18.72 9.81
C ASP A 176 2.67 18.43 8.96
N ASN A 177 2.36 17.14 8.75
CA ASN A 177 1.24 16.70 7.90
C ASN A 177 0.05 16.15 8.71
N THR A 178 0.04 16.26 10.04
CA THR A 178 -0.97 15.62 10.91
C THR A 178 -2.42 16.03 10.61
N ASP A 179 -2.64 17.23 10.08
CA ASP A 179 -3.99 17.75 9.77
C ASP A 179 -4.48 17.36 8.38
N LEU A 180 -3.66 16.64 7.59
CA LEU A 180 -3.97 16.28 6.22
C LEU A 180 -4.79 14.99 6.08
N GLY A 181 -5.02 14.24 7.15
CA GLY A 181 -5.83 13.02 7.10
C GLY A 181 -6.07 12.38 8.45
N ASP A 182 -6.90 11.33 8.46
CA ASP A 182 -7.18 10.54 9.65
C ASP A 182 -5.99 9.64 10.06
N VAL A 183 -5.15 9.26 9.08
CA VAL A 183 -3.92 8.49 9.25
C VAL A 183 -2.83 9.08 8.36
N ILE A 184 -1.63 9.26 8.91
CA ILE A 184 -0.45 9.67 8.14
C ILE A 184 0.34 8.42 7.73
N LYS A 185 0.53 8.21 6.43
CA LYS A 185 1.22 7.05 5.86
C LYS A 185 2.52 7.48 5.20
N ILE A 186 3.64 6.94 5.68
CA ILE A 186 4.97 7.22 5.14
C ILE A 186 5.61 5.92 4.69
N CYS A 187 6.02 5.87 3.43
CA CYS A 187 6.60 4.68 2.82
C CYS A 187 7.93 5.03 2.16
N TYR A 188 9.03 4.42 2.62
CA TYR A 188 10.36 4.60 2.02
C TYR A 188 10.78 3.38 1.21
N ASN A 189 11.59 3.59 0.18
CA ASN A 189 12.36 2.53 -0.44
C ASN A 189 13.59 2.21 0.41
N SER A 190 13.54 1.08 1.10
CA SER A 190 14.55 0.56 2.02
C SER A 190 15.56 -0.32 1.29
N SER A 191 16.82 0.07 1.38
CA SER A 191 17.96 -0.59 0.73
C SER A 191 18.75 -1.52 1.66
N GLY A 192 18.41 -1.55 2.95
CA GLY A 192 19.09 -2.41 3.91
C GLY A 192 18.65 -2.24 5.36
N ARG A 193 19.38 -2.87 6.27
CA ARG A 193 19.03 -2.90 7.71
C ARG A 193 19.08 -1.53 8.37
N THR A 194 20.00 -0.65 7.97
CA THR A 194 20.08 0.72 8.51
C THR A 194 18.78 1.48 8.24
N ASP A 195 18.23 1.34 7.03
CA ASP A 195 16.96 1.96 6.66
C ASP A 195 15.80 1.39 7.49
N GLY A 196 15.78 0.06 7.67
CA GLY A 196 14.83 -0.61 8.57
C GLY A 196 14.91 -0.11 10.01
N ILE A 197 16.11 0.16 10.55
CA ILE A 197 16.30 0.75 11.89
C ILE A 197 15.73 2.17 11.93
N ASN A 198 16.04 3.02 10.95
CA ASN A 198 15.54 4.40 10.91
C ASN A 198 14.00 4.46 10.88
N LEU A 199 13.37 3.59 10.08
CA LEU A 199 11.91 3.46 10.02
C LEU A 199 11.33 2.95 11.34
N PHE A 200 11.99 2.00 11.99
CA PHE A 200 11.58 1.46 13.28
C PHE A 200 11.69 2.51 14.38
N GLU A 201 12.81 3.25 14.44
CA GLU A 201 13.04 4.33 15.41
C GLU A 201 11.98 5.44 15.27
N ALA A 202 11.68 5.87 14.04
CA ALA A 202 10.64 6.87 13.80
C ALA A 202 9.26 6.41 14.33
N ALA A 203 8.88 5.16 14.03
CA ALA A 203 7.65 4.57 14.52
C ALA A 203 7.63 4.41 16.04
N TRP A 204 8.75 4.00 16.64
CA TRP A 204 8.90 3.83 18.07
C TRP A 204 8.73 5.15 18.84
N ASP A 205 9.29 6.24 18.32
CA ASP A 205 9.17 7.58 18.93
C ASP A 205 7.74 8.14 18.81
N LEU A 206 7.03 7.80 17.73
CA LEU A 206 5.67 8.27 17.47
C LEU A 206 4.56 7.45 18.15
N LYS A 207 4.86 6.24 18.64
CA LYS A 207 3.84 5.27 19.13
C LYS A 207 2.92 5.77 20.25
N ASN A 208 3.42 6.69 21.08
CA ASN A 208 2.67 7.28 22.20
C ASN A 208 2.04 8.63 21.85
N SER A 209 2.21 9.08 20.61
CA SER A 209 1.56 10.30 20.12
C SER A 209 0.07 10.05 19.87
N LYS A 210 -0.71 11.13 19.74
CA LYS A 210 -2.12 11.04 19.32
C LYS A 210 -2.25 10.90 17.79
N ILE A 211 -1.14 10.98 17.06
CA ILE A 211 -1.12 10.93 15.59
C ILE A 211 -1.18 9.47 15.17
N LYS A 212 -2.19 9.11 14.39
CA LYS A 212 -2.31 7.77 13.82
C LYS A 212 -1.36 7.66 12.64
N THR A 213 -0.39 6.76 12.72
CA THR A 213 0.67 6.64 11.71
C THR A 213 0.72 5.26 11.09
N THR A 214 1.24 5.19 9.87
CA THR A 214 1.58 3.96 9.16
C THR A 214 2.91 4.19 8.46
N ILE A 215 3.99 3.75 9.09
CA ILE A 215 5.37 3.94 8.65
C ILE A 215 5.92 2.59 8.21
N MET A 216 6.39 2.52 6.97
CA MET A 216 6.77 1.25 6.36
C MET A 216 7.89 1.41 5.35
N GLY A 217 8.61 0.31 5.11
CA GLY A 217 9.60 0.22 4.05
C GLY A 217 9.15 -0.72 2.92
N MET A 218 9.59 -0.41 1.71
CA MET A 218 9.62 -1.33 0.57
C MET A 218 11.07 -1.74 0.34
N GLY A 219 11.35 -3.02 0.10
CA GLY A 219 12.73 -3.52 -0.03
C GLY A 219 13.31 -4.07 1.28
N GLN A 220 14.61 -4.33 1.31
CA GLN A 220 15.24 -5.10 2.39
C GLN A 220 15.01 -4.44 3.75
N ALA A 221 14.62 -5.23 4.75
CA ALA A 221 14.29 -4.79 6.12
C ALA A 221 13.05 -3.87 6.24
N GLY A 222 12.32 -3.61 5.15
CA GLY A 222 11.08 -2.84 5.20
C GLY A 222 9.89 -3.56 5.87
N ASP A 223 10.02 -4.87 6.08
CA ASP A 223 9.04 -5.74 6.74
C ASP A 223 9.07 -5.61 8.28
N TRP A 224 10.15 -5.08 8.87
CA TRP A 224 10.31 -4.97 10.32
C TRP A 224 9.19 -4.16 10.97
N ASN A 225 8.84 -3.00 10.39
CA ASN A 225 7.73 -2.17 10.88
C ASN A 225 6.38 -2.87 10.76
N ARG A 226 6.22 -3.82 9.82
CA ARG A 226 5.00 -4.59 9.66
C ARG A 226 4.90 -5.65 10.75
N ILE A 227 5.96 -6.43 10.94
CA ILE A 227 6.04 -7.48 11.96
C ILE A 227 5.84 -6.88 13.36
N HIS A 228 6.49 -5.77 13.65
CA HIS A 228 6.45 -5.12 14.97
C HIS A 228 5.37 -4.03 15.10
N SER A 229 4.46 -3.93 14.14
CA SER A 229 3.44 -2.87 14.12
C SER A 229 2.61 -2.72 15.40
N PRO A 230 2.25 -3.80 16.16
CA PRO A 230 1.54 -3.64 17.43
C PRO A 230 2.34 -2.82 18.45
N ILE A 231 3.60 -3.17 18.70
CA ILE A 231 4.44 -2.49 19.69
C ILE A 231 4.89 -1.09 19.24
N LEU A 232 4.82 -0.83 17.93
CA LEU A 232 5.11 0.44 17.29
C LEU A 232 3.89 1.37 17.21
N GLY A 233 2.74 0.97 17.74
CA GLY A 233 1.53 1.81 17.76
C GLY A 233 1.06 2.22 16.36
N GLN A 234 1.28 1.37 15.36
CA GLN A 234 0.84 1.65 13.99
C GLN A 234 -0.68 1.57 13.89
N ALA A 235 -1.30 2.44 13.11
CA ALA A 235 -2.75 2.46 12.92
C ALA A 235 -3.23 1.40 11.92
N ILE A 236 -2.48 1.25 10.82
CA ILE A 236 -2.74 0.30 9.74
C ILE A 236 -1.42 -0.38 9.41
N VAL A 237 -1.45 -1.68 9.16
CA VAL A 237 -0.31 -2.43 8.63
C VAL A 237 -0.68 -3.01 7.27
N TYR A 238 0.17 -2.80 6.27
CA TYR A 238 -0.04 -3.34 4.95
C TYR A 238 0.60 -4.73 4.83
N SER A 239 -0.08 -5.65 4.16
CA SER A 239 0.31 -7.04 3.93
C SER A 239 -0.11 -7.47 2.52
N THR A 240 0.25 -8.70 2.13
CA THR A 240 -0.06 -9.27 0.81
C THR A 240 -0.66 -10.67 0.92
N MET A 241 -1.30 -11.12 -0.16
CA MET A 241 -1.69 -12.53 -0.35
C MET A 241 -0.63 -13.34 -1.11
N GLU A 242 0.43 -12.68 -1.62
CA GLU A 242 1.57 -13.38 -2.20
C GLU A 242 2.25 -14.27 -1.17
N ASN A 243 2.86 -15.36 -1.63
CA ASN A 243 3.59 -16.31 -0.78
C ASN A 243 5.04 -16.44 -1.26
N GLY A 244 5.96 -16.61 -0.31
CA GLY A 244 7.34 -17.00 -0.57
C GLY A 244 8.38 -16.15 0.14
N TRP A 245 9.55 -16.75 0.40
CA TRP A 245 10.67 -16.14 1.12
C TRP A 245 11.19 -14.83 0.50
N HIS A 246 10.97 -14.64 -0.81
CA HIS A 246 11.39 -13.44 -1.53
C HIS A 246 10.66 -12.17 -1.08
N LEU A 247 9.52 -12.30 -0.37
CA LEU A 247 8.77 -11.15 0.16
C LEU A 247 9.57 -10.32 1.15
N ALA A 248 10.38 -10.96 2.01
CA ALA A 248 11.24 -10.27 2.97
C ALA A 248 12.27 -9.35 2.27
N GLN A 249 12.77 -9.75 1.09
CA GLN A 249 13.67 -8.90 0.28
C GLN A 249 12.95 -7.69 -0.33
N LYS A 250 11.62 -7.76 -0.44
CA LYS A 250 10.77 -6.67 -0.91
C LYS A 250 10.13 -5.89 0.25
N GLY A 251 10.48 -6.19 1.51
CA GLY A 251 9.91 -5.54 2.69
C GLY A 251 8.42 -5.81 2.83
N MET A 252 7.94 -6.93 2.30
CA MET A 252 6.55 -7.36 2.34
C MET A 252 6.41 -8.61 3.21
N ILE A 253 5.20 -8.84 3.71
CA ILE A 253 4.86 -10.01 4.50
C ILE A 253 3.46 -10.49 4.12
N ASN A 254 3.28 -11.81 4.04
CA ASN A 254 1.97 -12.40 3.82
C ASN A 254 1.06 -12.15 5.03
N THR A 255 -0.25 -12.01 4.79
CA THR A 255 -1.25 -11.75 5.83
C THR A 255 -1.27 -12.82 6.92
N THR A 256 -1.22 -14.09 6.54
CA THR A 256 -1.22 -15.23 7.48
C THR A 256 0.10 -15.28 8.25
N ASP A 257 1.23 -15.11 7.56
CA ASP A 257 2.56 -15.10 8.20
C ASP A 257 2.69 -13.95 9.21
N LEU A 258 2.13 -12.78 8.90
CA LEU A 258 2.11 -11.62 9.80
C LEU A 258 1.37 -11.95 11.11
N LYS A 259 0.20 -12.59 11.00
CA LYS A 259 -0.60 -12.98 12.17
C LYS A 259 0.09 -14.06 12.99
N ILE A 260 0.70 -15.05 12.34
CA ILE A 260 1.51 -16.08 13.01
C ILE A 260 2.68 -15.41 13.75
N ALA A 261 3.36 -14.46 13.12
CA ALA A 261 4.45 -13.73 13.76
C ALA A 261 3.99 -12.97 15.01
N TRP A 262 2.82 -12.32 14.97
CA TRP A 262 2.25 -11.66 16.15
C TRP A 262 1.90 -12.63 17.26
N GLU A 263 1.31 -13.77 16.94
CA GLU A 263 1.02 -14.82 17.92
C GLU A 263 2.31 -15.34 18.59
N MET A 264 3.34 -15.62 17.79
CA MET A 264 4.65 -16.07 18.28
C MET A 264 5.38 -15.02 19.12
N LEU A 265 5.16 -13.74 18.84
CA LEU A 265 5.74 -12.61 19.59
C LEU A 265 4.87 -12.16 20.76
N GLU A 266 3.75 -12.84 21.01
CA GLU A 266 2.77 -12.51 22.07
C GLU A 266 2.22 -11.07 21.96
N TYR A 267 2.02 -10.59 20.72
CA TYR A 267 1.34 -9.33 20.45
C TYR A 267 -0.17 -9.56 20.51
N ASN A 268 -0.71 -9.45 21.72
CA ASN A 268 -2.11 -9.74 22.07
C ASN A 268 -2.86 -8.50 22.58
#